data_AF-A0A3P2A808-F1
#
_entry.id   AF-A0A3P2A808-F1
#
_cell.length_a   1.000
_cell.length_b   1.000
_cell.length_c   1.000
_cell.angle_alpha   90.00
_cell.angle_beta   90.00
_cell.angle_gamma   90.00
#
_symmetry.space_group_name_H-M   'P 1'
#
loop_
_entity.id
_entity.type
_entity.pdbx_description
1 polymer ?
#
loop_
_entity_poly.entity_id
_entity_poly.type
_entity_poly.pdbx_seq_one_letter_code
_entity_poly.pdbx_strand_id
1 'polypeptide(L)'
;KFDYWRERFNRTVMRGQKGILILEDYGTYQKVDYIFDVSQTISKNRNVNEVNLWRFDKEAHADVLKEMISSEGYEESESDLENIFSLSRIYGDEKIDSLMNELRIADEDRISFVKFIRDSISYAVASRFKVDYPVDYELLRENISRLDTISLMSLGETVSDISGSIIDTTIQKSKELELQKGVLRNKEAGYNQIKEKIEEVEENVLRRDDQERNENERVLRNGEYGRDNRENQGENTGQLGEADGLYGRIPEFDLRSDEAGLSFTERGAEPLRDVSGFIQ
;
A
#
# COMPACT_ATOMS: atom_id res chain seq x y z
N LYS A 1 2.08 -23.54 3.28
CA LYS A 1 2.96 -22.33 3.34
C LYS A 1 3.78 -22.18 4.64
N PHE A 2 4.50 -23.22 5.11
CA PHE A 2 5.37 -23.09 6.30
C PHE A 2 6.60 -22.21 6.03
N ASP A 3 7.32 -22.45 4.94
CA ASP A 3 8.55 -21.73 4.59
C ASP A 3 8.29 -20.31 4.07
N TYR A 4 7.06 -20.00 3.64
CA TYR A 4 6.65 -18.66 3.20
C TYR A 4 6.99 -17.56 4.22
N TRP A 5 6.73 -17.81 5.51
CA TRP A 5 7.06 -16.88 6.59
C TRP A 5 8.57 -16.64 6.71
N ARG A 6 9.36 -17.67 6.43
CA ARG A 6 10.82 -17.63 6.48
C ARG A 6 11.40 -16.85 5.32
N GLU A 7 10.89 -17.11 4.11
CA GLU A 7 11.39 -16.55 2.86
C GLU A 7 10.98 -15.10 2.67
N ARG A 8 9.75 -14.73 3.05
CA ARG A 8 9.18 -13.41 2.76
C ARG A 8 9.26 -12.42 3.91
N PHE A 9 9.21 -12.90 5.15
CA PHE A 9 9.09 -12.03 6.33
C PHE A 9 10.22 -12.23 7.35
N ASN A 10 11.18 -13.11 7.08
CA ASN A 10 12.25 -13.46 8.03
C ASN A 10 11.70 -13.92 9.40
N ARG A 11 10.56 -14.61 9.40
CA ARG A 11 9.90 -15.16 10.60
C ARG A 11 9.86 -16.68 10.52
N THR A 12 9.75 -17.35 11.65
CA THR A 12 9.62 -18.81 11.72
C THR A 12 8.39 -19.17 12.53
N VAL A 13 7.59 -20.10 12.01
CA VAL A 13 6.41 -20.63 12.71
C VAL A 13 6.86 -21.36 13.98
N MET A 14 6.20 -21.09 15.10
CA MET A 14 6.46 -21.75 16.37
C MET A 14 6.17 -23.24 16.28
N ARG A 15 7.00 -24.05 16.95
CA ARG A 15 6.81 -25.50 16.99
C ARG A 15 5.46 -25.85 17.63
N GLY A 16 4.71 -26.74 16.97
CA GLY A 16 3.42 -27.24 17.47
C GLY A 16 2.19 -26.40 17.09
N GLN A 17 2.36 -25.30 16.36
CA GLN A 17 1.23 -24.51 15.87
C GLN A 17 0.51 -25.22 14.72
N LYS A 18 -0.82 -25.08 14.68
CA LYS A 18 -1.67 -25.60 13.61
C LYS A 18 -1.98 -24.49 12.62
N GLY A 19 -1.74 -24.76 11.35
CA GLY A 19 -2.07 -23.83 10.28
C GLY A 19 -3.57 -23.83 9.98
N ILE A 20 -4.04 -22.72 9.43
CA ILE A 20 -5.38 -22.52 8.89
C ILE A 20 -5.39 -23.09 7.48
N LEU A 21 -6.37 -23.95 7.20
CA LEU A 21 -6.56 -24.55 5.89
C LEU A 21 -7.03 -23.49 4.89
N ILE A 22 -6.39 -23.44 3.73
CA ILE A 22 -6.78 -22.61 2.59
C ILE A 22 -6.86 -23.49 1.35
N LEU A 23 -7.81 -23.19 0.48
CA LEU A 23 -7.84 -23.74 -0.87
C LEU A 23 -7.10 -22.77 -1.77
N GLU A 24 -6.07 -23.24 -2.46
CA GLU A 24 -5.27 -22.42 -3.36
C GLU A 24 -5.38 -22.94 -4.78
N ASP A 25 -5.58 -22.01 -5.71
CA ASP A 25 -5.67 -22.29 -7.13
C ASP A 25 -4.32 -22.05 -7.81
N TYR A 26 -3.77 -23.11 -8.42
CA TYR A 26 -2.51 -23.08 -9.18
C TYR A 26 -2.76 -23.02 -10.69
N GLY A 27 -3.97 -22.64 -11.10
CA GLY A 27 -4.44 -22.49 -12.49
C GLY A 27 -4.80 -23.81 -13.16
N THR A 28 -3.98 -24.85 -12.99
CA THR A 28 -4.24 -26.19 -13.56
C THR A 28 -4.87 -27.16 -12.59
N TYR A 29 -4.76 -26.90 -11.29
CA TYR A 29 -5.36 -27.69 -10.22
C TYR A 29 -5.51 -26.83 -8.95
N GLN A 30 -6.42 -27.25 -8.07
CA GLN A 30 -6.59 -26.68 -6.75
C GLN A 30 -6.02 -27.62 -5.69
N LYS A 31 -5.37 -27.07 -4.66
CA LYS A 31 -4.80 -27.85 -3.57
C LYS A 31 -5.08 -27.19 -2.23
N VAL A 32 -5.29 -28.02 -1.22
CA VAL A 32 -5.35 -27.56 0.18
C VAL A 32 -3.93 -27.27 0.68
N ASP A 33 -3.69 -26.03 1.11
CA ASP A 33 -2.47 -25.63 1.81
C ASP A 33 -2.80 -25.06 3.19
N TYR A 34 -1.75 -24.78 3.97
CA TYR A 34 -1.82 -24.25 5.31
C TYR A 34 -1.12 -22.90 5.38
N ILE A 35 -1.83 -21.88 5.84
CA ILE A 35 -1.27 -20.60 6.25
C ILE A 35 -1.20 -20.54 7.78
N PHE A 36 -0.28 -19.74 8.34
CA PHE A 36 -0.16 -19.57 9.78
C PHE A 36 -0.46 -18.12 10.11
N ASP A 37 -1.07 -17.86 11.26
CA ASP A 37 -1.27 -16.49 11.73
C ASP A 37 0.07 -15.87 12.17
N VAL A 38 0.21 -14.55 12.08
CA VAL A 38 1.45 -13.87 12.50
C VAL A 38 1.77 -14.10 13.99
N SER A 39 0.75 -14.22 14.85
CA SER A 39 0.91 -14.55 16.27
C SER A 39 1.48 -15.96 16.49
N GLN A 40 1.38 -16.84 15.49
CA GLN A 40 1.98 -18.18 15.51
C GLN A 40 3.43 -18.19 15.04
N THR A 41 4.03 -17.03 14.77
CA THR A 41 5.39 -16.90 14.25
C THR A 41 6.27 -16.04 15.16
N ILE A 42 7.56 -16.33 15.18
CA ILE A 42 8.59 -15.55 15.89
C ILE A 42 9.56 -14.98 14.87
N SER A 43 9.97 -13.73 15.07
CA SER A 43 11.02 -13.12 14.27
C SER A 43 12.35 -13.84 14.42
N LYS A 44 13.09 -14.01 13.32
CA LYS A 44 14.48 -14.47 13.41
C LYS A 44 15.40 -13.41 14.02
N ASN A 45 15.02 -12.15 13.95
CA ASN A 45 15.76 -11.06 14.59
C ASN A 45 15.34 -10.95 16.06
N ARG A 46 16.29 -11.23 16.97
CA ARG A 46 16.06 -11.21 18.43
C ARG A 46 15.64 -9.84 18.97
N ASN A 47 15.89 -8.77 18.20
CA ASN A 47 15.63 -7.39 18.63
C ASN A 47 14.25 -6.87 18.19
N VAL A 48 13.57 -7.54 17.26
CA VAL A 48 12.29 -7.05 16.69
C VAL A 48 11.36 -8.24 16.53
N ASN A 49 10.52 -8.50 17.53
CA ASN A 49 9.51 -9.55 17.43
C ASN A 49 8.15 -9.03 16.98
N GLU A 50 7.78 -7.81 17.37
CA GLU A 50 6.49 -7.21 17.04
C GLU A 50 6.38 -6.92 15.53
N VAL A 51 5.24 -7.30 14.96
CA VAL A 51 4.87 -6.94 13.59
C VAL A 51 3.87 -5.81 13.69
N ASN A 52 4.23 -4.65 13.14
CA ASN A 52 3.31 -3.54 13.05
C ASN A 52 2.31 -3.83 11.93
N LEU A 53 1.11 -4.27 12.32
CA LEU A 53 0.00 -4.47 11.40
C LEU A 53 -0.76 -3.15 11.26
N TRP A 54 -1.03 -2.76 10.03
CA TRP A 54 -1.92 -1.64 9.78
C TRP A 54 -3.30 -1.91 10.40
N ARG A 55 -3.84 -0.88 11.04
CA ARG A 55 -5.18 -0.87 11.62
C ARG A 55 -5.86 0.40 11.16
N PHE A 56 -7.15 0.30 10.90
CA PHE A 56 -7.96 1.48 10.65
C PHE A 56 -8.09 2.26 11.95
N ASP A 57 -7.66 3.52 11.93
CA ASP A 57 -7.84 4.49 13.00
C ASP A 57 -8.93 5.46 12.54
N LYS A 58 -10.04 5.53 13.27
CA LYS A 58 -11.19 6.35 12.88
C LYS A 58 -10.85 7.83 12.85
N GLU A 59 -10.00 8.30 13.76
CA GLU A 59 -9.64 9.72 13.83
C GLU A 59 -8.59 10.07 12.78
N ALA A 60 -7.61 9.19 12.57
CA ALA A 60 -6.51 9.47 11.63
C ALA A 60 -6.87 9.17 10.17
N HIS A 61 -7.81 8.25 9.91
CA HIS A 61 -8.11 7.74 8.57
C HIS A 61 -9.54 8.05 8.07
N ALA A 62 -10.41 8.71 8.84
CA ALA A 62 -11.73 9.12 8.33
C ALA A 62 -11.61 9.99 7.06
N ASP A 63 -10.66 10.93 7.04
CA ASP A 63 -10.40 11.79 5.89
C ASP A 63 -9.97 11.00 4.64
N VAL A 64 -9.35 9.81 4.82
CA VAL A 64 -8.95 8.96 3.70
C VAL A 64 -10.17 8.44 2.95
N LEU A 65 -11.23 8.05 3.67
CA LEU A 65 -12.46 7.57 3.04
C LEU A 65 -13.15 8.70 2.27
N LYS A 66 -13.19 9.91 2.85
CA LYS A 66 -13.72 11.10 2.18
C LYS A 66 -12.93 11.41 0.92
N GLU A 67 -11.61 11.46 1.01
CA GLU A 67 -10.72 11.73 -0.13
C GLU A 67 -10.90 10.71 -1.27
N MET A 68 -11.04 9.42 -0.95
CA MET A 68 -11.31 8.37 -1.95
C MET A 68 -12.61 8.63 -2.73
N ILE A 69 -13.65 9.13 -2.06
CA ILE A 69 -14.95 9.43 -2.68
C ILE A 69 -14.86 10.71 -3.51
N SER A 70 -14.31 11.79 -2.93
CA SER A 70 -14.19 13.07 -3.63
C SER A 70 -13.24 12.98 -4.84
N SER A 71 -12.22 12.11 -4.81
CA SER A 71 -11.34 11.89 -5.96
C SER A 71 -12.03 11.27 -7.17
N GLU A 72 -13.13 10.54 -6.94
CA GLU A 72 -13.99 9.97 -7.97
C GLU A 72 -15.13 10.92 -8.39
N GLY A 73 -15.18 12.13 -7.79
CA GLY A 73 -16.15 13.17 -8.12
C GLY A 73 -17.53 13.01 -7.45
N TYR A 74 -17.62 12.20 -6.39
CA TYR A 74 -18.84 12.02 -5.61
C TYR A 74 -18.83 12.86 -4.32
N GLU A 75 -20.02 13.13 -3.77
CA GLU A 75 -20.16 13.82 -2.49
C GLU A 75 -19.84 12.87 -1.32
N GLU A 76 -18.89 13.27 -0.49
CA GLU A 76 -18.57 12.59 0.76
C GLU A 76 -19.61 12.88 1.87
N SER A 77 -19.67 11.99 2.85
CA SER A 77 -20.46 12.15 4.06
C SER A 77 -19.56 12.32 5.30
N GLU A 78 -20.12 12.88 6.35
CA GLU A 78 -19.51 12.88 7.69
C GLU A 78 -19.58 11.50 8.37
N SER A 79 -20.41 10.58 7.85
CA SER A 79 -20.56 9.23 8.40
C SER A 79 -19.63 8.23 7.71
N ASP A 80 -18.75 7.58 8.48
CA ASP A 80 -17.90 6.48 8.01
C ASP A 80 -18.72 5.37 7.33
N LEU A 81 -19.91 5.08 7.87
CA LEU A 81 -20.79 4.04 7.33
C LEU A 81 -21.33 4.42 5.95
N GLU A 82 -21.75 5.67 5.77
CA GLU A 82 -22.24 6.16 4.49
C GLU A 82 -21.09 6.20 3.48
N ASN A 83 -19.89 6.59 3.90
CA ASN A 83 -18.70 6.57 3.05
C ASN A 83 -18.32 5.15 2.63
N ILE A 84 -18.31 4.17 3.55
CA ILE A 84 -18.07 2.76 3.22
C ILE A 84 -19.11 2.25 2.22
N PHE A 85 -20.39 2.59 2.41
CA PHE A 85 -21.45 2.20 1.49
C PHE A 85 -21.29 2.87 0.11
N SER A 86 -20.92 4.15 0.06
CA SER A 86 -20.59 4.85 -1.19
C SER A 86 -19.43 4.20 -1.93
N LEU A 87 -18.36 3.83 -1.22
CA LEU A 87 -17.23 3.10 -1.80
C LEU A 87 -17.64 1.73 -2.36
N SER A 88 -18.59 1.04 -1.71
CA SER A 88 -19.14 -0.22 -2.25
C SER A 88 -19.81 -0.04 -3.62
N ARG A 89 -20.38 1.14 -3.89
CA ARG A 89 -20.97 1.48 -5.20
C ARG A 89 -19.88 1.82 -6.21
N ILE A 90 -18.98 2.74 -5.84
CA ILE A 90 -17.90 3.23 -6.69
C ILE A 90 -17.02 2.08 -7.20
N TYR A 91 -16.62 1.17 -6.31
CA TYR A 91 -15.75 0.04 -6.66
C TYR A 91 -16.51 -1.20 -7.12
N GLY A 92 -17.81 -1.27 -6.84
CA GLY A 92 -18.59 -2.49 -7.02
C GLY A 92 -19.48 -2.53 -8.24
N ASP A 93 -20.07 -1.41 -8.66
CA ASP A 93 -21.22 -1.41 -9.59
C ASP A 93 -20.94 -2.17 -10.90
N GLU A 94 -19.78 -1.93 -11.53
CA GLU A 94 -19.40 -2.64 -12.77
C GLU A 94 -19.27 -4.16 -12.56
N LYS A 95 -18.60 -4.59 -11.48
CA LYS A 95 -18.40 -6.00 -11.16
C LYS A 95 -19.71 -6.68 -10.75
N ILE A 96 -20.55 -5.97 -10.00
CA ILE A 96 -21.87 -6.45 -9.59
C ILE A 96 -22.77 -6.64 -10.82
N ASP A 97 -22.75 -5.71 -11.76
CA ASP A 97 -23.51 -5.83 -13.01
C ASP A 97 -23.04 -7.02 -13.85
N SER A 98 -21.73 -7.26 -13.93
CA SER A 98 -21.18 -8.45 -14.59
C SER A 98 -21.65 -9.74 -13.90
N LEU A 99 -21.50 -9.83 -12.57
CA LEU A 99 -21.91 -10.99 -11.78
C LEU A 99 -23.41 -11.27 -11.92
N MET A 100 -24.23 -10.23 -11.84
CA MET A 100 -25.69 -10.34 -11.97
C MET A 100 -26.11 -10.92 -13.33
N ASN A 101 -25.40 -10.54 -14.40
CA ASN A 101 -25.62 -11.10 -15.74
C ASN A 101 -25.11 -12.54 -15.86
N GLU A 102 -23.93 -12.84 -15.29
CA GLU A 102 -23.35 -14.19 -15.26
C GLU A 102 -24.27 -15.19 -14.55
N LEU A 103 -24.78 -14.80 -13.37
CA LEU A 103 -25.70 -15.61 -12.57
C LEU A 103 -27.13 -15.62 -13.11
N ARG A 104 -27.42 -14.85 -14.16
CA ARG A 104 -28.74 -14.75 -14.81
C ARG A 104 -29.85 -14.41 -13.82
N ILE A 105 -29.60 -13.45 -12.95
CA ILE A 105 -30.57 -12.99 -11.94
C ILE A 105 -31.81 -12.43 -12.65
N ALA A 106 -32.99 -12.88 -12.19
CA ALA A 106 -34.28 -12.44 -12.72
C ALA A 106 -34.48 -10.93 -12.51
N ASP A 107 -35.12 -10.25 -13.45
CA ASP A 107 -35.30 -8.80 -13.42
C ASP A 107 -35.97 -8.28 -12.14
N GLU A 108 -36.93 -9.06 -11.61
CA GLU A 108 -37.63 -8.76 -10.35
C GLU A 108 -36.71 -8.76 -9.12
N ASP A 109 -35.62 -9.54 -9.18
CA ASP A 109 -34.70 -9.75 -8.07
C ASP A 109 -33.44 -8.89 -8.15
N ARG A 110 -33.17 -8.26 -9.31
CA ARG A 110 -31.93 -7.51 -9.55
C ARG A 110 -31.67 -6.43 -8.50
N ILE A 111 -32.70 -5.69 -8.10
CA ILE A 111 -32.57 -4.62 -7.10
C ILE A 111 -32.19 -5.21 -5.74
N SER A 112 -32.85 -6.29 -5.33
CA SER A 112 -32.56 -7.00 -4.07
C SER A 112 -31.14 -7.57 -4.07
N PHE A 113 -30.74 -8.19 -5.19
CA PHE A 113 -29.43 -8.78 -5.37
C PHE A 113 -28.31 -7.72 -5.29
N VAL A 114 -28.44 -6.62 -6.03
CA VAL A 114 -27.46 -5.51 -5.98
C VAL A 114 -27.34 -4.94 -4.57
N LYS A 115 -28.46 -4.74 -3.87
CA LYS A 115 -28.45 -4.29 -2.47
C LYS A 115 -27.71 -5.29 -1.57
N PHE A 116 -28.03 -6.58 -1.70
CA PHE A 116 -27.39 -7.64 -0.95
C PHE A 116 -25.87 -7.69 -1.13
N ILE A 117 -25.37 -7.56 -2.37
CA ILE A 117 -23.93 -7.56 -2.63
C ILE A 117 -23.27 -6.32 -2.04
N ARG A 118 -23.86 -5.14 -2.22
CA ARG A 118 -23.34 -3.88 -1.65
C ARG A 118 -23.28 -3.91 -0.12
N ASP A 119 -24.32 -4.44 0.53
CA ASP A 119 -24.36 -4.60 1.99
C ASP A 119 -23.30 -5.62 2.45
N SER A 120 -23.08 -6.70 1.68
CA SER A 120 -22.05 -7.70 1.98
C SER A 120 -20.63 -7.12 1.88
N ILE A 121 -20.36 -6.34 0.84
CA ILE A 121 -19.08 -5.62 0.66
C ILE A 121 -18.88 -4.63 1.81
N SER A 122 -19.90 -3.83 2.09
CA SER A 122 -19.86 -2.80 3.14
C SER A 122 -19.62 -3.43 4.51
N TYR A 123 -20.28 -4.55 4.82
CA TYR A 123 -20.06 -5.30 6.04
C TYR A 123 -18.62 -5.85 6.15
N ALA A 124 -18.07 -6.40 5.06
CA ALA A 124 -16.70 -6.91 5.03
C ALA A 124 -15.67 -5.79 5.30
N VAL A 125 -15.83 -4.64 4.64
CA VAL A 125 -14.97 -3.46 4.82
C VAL A 125 -15.13 -2.88 6.24
N ALA A 126 -16.36 -2.68 6.70
CA ALA A 126 -16.63 -2.15 8.05
C ALA A 126 -16.10 -3.08 9.15
N SER A 127 -16.23 -4.39 8.99
CA SER A 127 -15.65 -5.39 9.90
C SER A 127 -14.13 -5.25 9.98
N ARG A 128 -13.46 -5.04 8.84
CA ARG A 128 -12.01 -4.79 8.81
C ARG A 128 -11.64 -3.50 9.55
N PHE A 129 -12.48 -2.48 9.47
CA PHE A 129 -12.28 -1.17 10.09
C PHE A 129 -12.79 -1.09 11.53
N LYS A 130 -13.40 -2.15 12.05
CA LYS A 130 -14.07 -2.17 13.38
C LYS A 130 -15.14 -1.08 13.51
N VAL A 131 -15.89 -0.89 12.43
CA VAL A 131 -17.09 -0.05 12.37
C VAL A 131 -18.29 -1.00 12.43
N ASP A 132 -19.26 -0.67 13.27
CA ASP A 132 -20.48 -1.48 13.41
C ASP A 132 -21.41 -1.20 12.23
N TYR A 133 -21.60 -2.20 11.36
CA TYR A 133 -22.40 -2.08 10.15
C TYR A 133 -23.71 -2.88 10.33
N PRO A 134 -24.89 -2.24 10.22
CA PRO A 134 -26.16 -2.93 10.39
C PRO A 134 -26.39 -3.92 9.25
N VAL A 135 -26.70 -5.16 9.61
CA VAL A 135 -26.93 -6.24 8.65
C VAL A 135 -28.42 -6.56 8.54
N ASP A 136 -28.94 -6.51 7.32
CA ASP A 136 -30.29 -6.95 6.98
C ASP A 136 -30.31 -8.48 6.80
N TYR A 137 -30.62 -9.19 7.89
CA TYR A 137 -30.64 -10.66 7.91
C TYR A 137 -31.74 -11.26 7.02
N GLU A 138 -32.83 -10.53 6.77
CA GLU A 138 -33.90 -11.01 5.88
C GLU A 138 -33.42 -10.99 4.43
N LEU A 139 -32.83 -9.86 4.01
CA LEU A 139 -32.23 -9.70 2.69
C LEU A 139 -31.15 -10.75 2.41
N LEU A 140 -30.26 -11.00 3.39
CA LEU A 140 -29.23 -12.03 3.33
C LEU A 140 -29.83 -13.42 3.12
N ARG A 141 -30.83 -13.77 3.93
CA ARG A 141 -31.44 -15.10 3.90
C ARG A 141 -32.14 -15.37 2.58
N GLU A 142 -32.89 -14.39 2.09
CA GLU A 142 -33.61 -14.47 0.82
C GLU A 142 -32.63 -14.69 -0.35
N ASN A 143 -31.60 -13.84 -0.47
CA ASN A 143 -30.66 -13.92 -1.58
C ASN A 143 -29.77 -15.18 -1.52
N ILE A 144 -29.26 -15.56 -0.34
CA ILE A 144 -28.43 -16.78 -0.20
C ILE A 144 -29.25 -18.05 -0.55
N SER A 145 -30.53 -18.10 -0.18
CA SER A 145 -31.38 -19.27 -0.43
C SER A 145 -31.58 -19.58 -1.92
N ARG A 146 -31.34 -18.60 -2.80
CA ARG A 146 -31.51 -18.70 -4.25
C ARG A 146 -30.23 -19.10 -4.99
N LEU A 147 -29.09 -19.07 -4.31
CA LEU A 147 -27.78 -19.35 -4.91
C LEU A 147 -27.43 -20.82 -4.75
N ASP A 148 -26.94 -21.43 -5.81
CA ASP A 148 -26.27 -22.72 -5.73
C ASP A 148 -24.81 -22.54 -5.26
N THR A 149 -24.15 -23.66 -4.95
CA THR A 149 -22.77 -23.64 -4.43
C THR A 149 -21.80 -22.94 -5.38
N ILE A 150 -21.99 -23.07 -6.69
CA ILE A 150 -21.11 -22.47 -7.70
C ILE A 150 -21.31 -20.95 -7.71
N SER A 151 -22.57 -20.50 -7.77
CA SER A 151 -22.95 -19.09 -7.74
C SER A 151 -22.50 -18.42 -6.44
N LEU A 152 -22.55 -19.14 -5.31
CA LEU A 152 -22.06 -18.65 -4.03
C LEU A 152 -20.53 -18.46 -4.03
N MET A 153 -19.78 -19.32 -4.72
CA MET A 153 -18.33 -19.14 -4.89
C MET A 153 -18.02 -17.88 -5.70
N SER A 154 -18.63 -17.72 -6.89
CA SER A 154 -18.42 -16.53 -7.74
C SER A 154 -18.82 -15.24 -7.02
N LEU A 155 -19.90 -15.28 -6.24
CA LEU A 155 -20.31 -14.18 -5.38
C LEU A 155 -19.24 -13.88 -4.31
N GLY A 156 -18.78 -14.91 -3.60
CA GLY A 156 -17.77 -14.76 -2.55
C GLY A 156 -16.47 -14.18 -3.08
N GLU A 157 -16.05 -14.59 -4.27
CA GLU A 157 -14.89 -14.02 -4.99
C GLU A 157 -15.12 -12.55 -5.31
N THR A 158 -16.26 -12.20 -5.91
CA THR A 158 -16.60 -10.81 -6.27
C THR A 158 -16.61 -9.90 -5.03
N VAL A 159 -17.25 -10.34 -3.94
CA VAL A 159 -17.29 -9.59 -2.68
C VAL A 159 -15.89 -9.44 -2.08
N SER A 160 -15.08 -10.50 -2.10
CA SER A 160 -13.71 -10.48 -1.58
C SER A 160 -12.81 -9.55 -2.39
N ASP A 161 -12.93 -9.57 -3.71
CA ASP A 161 -12.15 -8.72 -4.62
C ASP A 161 -12.46 -7.24 -4.44
N ILE A 162 -13.76 -6.88 -4.38
CA ILE A 162 -14.17 -5.49 -4.23
C ILE A 162 -13.79 -4.99 -2.83
N SER A 163 -14.10 -5.75 -1.78
CA SER A 163 -13.73 -5.37 -0.41
C SER A 163 -12.22 -5.28 -0.22
N GLY A 164 -11.46 -6.21 -0.80
CA GLY A 164 -10.00 -6.18 -0.85
C GLY A 164 -9.48 -4.93 -1.53
N SER A 165 -10.03 -4.57 -2.70
CA SER A 165 -9.64 -3.36 -3.44
C SER A 165 -9.88 -2.08 -2.64
N ILE A 166 -11.03 -1.96 -1.96
CA ILE A 166 -11.33 -0.83 -1.08
C ILE A 166 -10.31 -0.76 0.07
N ILE A 167 -10.12 -1.87 0.79
CA ILE A 167 -9.21 -1.95 1.94
C ILE A 167 -7.76 -1.63 1.53
N ASP A 168 -7.27 -2.21 0.44
CA ASP A 168 -5.92 -2.00 -0.04
C ASP A 168 -5.68 -0.54 -0.44
N THR A 169 -6.65 0.07 -1.15
CA THR A 169 -6.58 1.48 -1.51
C THR A 169 -6.58 2.38 -0.28
N THR A 170 -7.42 2.08 0.72
CA THR A 170 -7.43 2.81 2.00
C THR A 170 -6.09 2.69 2.72
N ILE A 171 -5.47 1.50 2.76
CA ILE A 171 -4.15 1.30 3.36
C ILE A 171 -3.07 2.10 2.63
N GLN A 172 -3.11 2.13 1.30
CA GLN A 172 -2.15 2.88 0.50
C GLN A 172 -2.27 4.39 0.76
N LYS A 173 -3.48 4.94 0.67
CA LYS A 173 -3.73 6.37 0.92
C LYS A 173 -3.45 6.77 2.36
N SER A 174 -3.77 5.93 3.36
CA SER A 174 -3.42 6.26 4.74
C SER A 174 -1.91 6.39 4.95
N LYS A 175 -1.12 5.51 4.31
CA LYS A 175 0.35 5.59 4.37
C LYS A 175 0.89 6.82 3.65
N GLU A 176 0.29 7.18 2.52
CA GLU A 176 0.63 8.41 1.81
C GLU A 176 0.35 9.65 2.67
N LEU A 177 -0.82 9.70 3.31
CA LEU A 177 -1.21 10.77 4.21
C LEU A 177 -0.28 10.88 5.42
N GLU A 178 0.13 9.76 6.02
CA GLU A 178 1.16 9.73 7.07
C GLU A 178 2.51 10.28 6.57
N LEU A 179 2.94 9.90 5.37
CA LEU A 179 4.19 10.34 4.77
C LEU A 179 4.16 11.84 4.45
N GLN A 180 3.05 12.34 3.91
CA GLN A 180 2.84 13.77 3.66
C GLN A 180 2.88 14.58 4.97
N LYS A 181 2.20 14.11 6.03
CA LYS A 181 2.27 14.72 7.37
C LYS A 181 3.71 14.73 7.91
N GLY A 182 4.48 13.66 7.70
CA GLY A 182 5.89 13.59 8.07
C GLY A 182 6.77 14.59 7.31
N VAL A 183 6.57 14.73 6.00
CA VAL A 183 7.28 15.72 5.16
C VAL A 183 6.95 17.14 5.59
N LEU A 184 5.69 17.44 5.90
CA LEU A 184 5.27 18.75 6.41
C LEU A 184 5.94 19.07 7.75
N ARG A 185 5.96 18.14 8.70
CA ARG A 185 6.68 18.33 9.99
C ARG A 185 8.17 18.58 9.80
N ASN A 186 8.82 17.90 8.86
CA ASN A 186 10.24 18.14 8.56
C ASN A 186 10.47 19.53 7.96
N LYS A 187 9.55 20.01 7.10
CA LYS A 187 9.59 21.39 6.59
C LYS A 187 9.37 22.40 7.72
N GLU A 188 8.36 22.21 8.56
CA GLU A 188 8.07 23.07 9.71
C GLU A 188 9.22 23.10 10.73
N ALA A 189 9.85 21.97 11.04
CA ALA A 189 11.04 21.93 11.89
C ALA A 189 12.20 22.70 11.27
N GLY A 190 12.37 22.64 9.94
CA GLY A 190 13.34 23.47 9.22
C GLY A 190 13.02 24.97 9.31
N TYR A 191 11.76 25.37 9.14
CA TYR A 191 11.33 26.76 9.30
C TYR A 191 11.47 27.26 10.75
N ASN A 192 11.17 26.43 11.75
CA ASN A 192 11.32 26.79 13.15
C ASN A 192 12.80 26.93 13.54
N GLN A 193 13.71 26.09 13.02
CA GLN A 193 15.16 26.29 13.20
C GLN A 193 15.67 27.57 12.53
N ILE A 194 15.10 27.95 11.38
CA ILE A 194 15.45 29.21 10.72
C ILE A 194 14.90 30.40 11.51
N LYS A 195 13.67 30.29 12.05
CA LYS A 195 13.05 31.32 12.88
C LYS A 195 13.78 31.51 14.21
N GLU A 196 14.14 30.42 14.91
CA GLU A 196 14.96 30.47 16.12
C GLU A 196 16.32 31.11 15.82
N LYS A 197 16.98 30.78 14.71
CA LYS A 197 18.23 31.44 14.32
C LYS A 197 18.06 32.93 14.01
N ILE A 198 16.92 33.34 13.44
CA ILE A 198 16.63 34.75 13.18
C ILE A 198 16.32 35.49 14.49
N GLU A 199 15.51 34.91 15.38
CA GLU A 199 15.22 35.47 16.71
C GLU A 199 16.47 35.52 17.61
N GLU A 200 17.36 34.52 17.54
CA GLU A 200 18.63 34.50 18.27
C GLU A 200 19.63 35.54 17.70
N VAL A 201 19.61 35.79 16.39
CA VAL A 201 20.37 36.90 15.77
C VAL A 201 19.78 38.26 16.16
N GLU A 202 18.45 38.42 16.22
CA GLU A 202 17.80 39.66 16.64
C GLU A 202 18.00 39.95 18.14
N GLU A 203 17.95 38.94 19.03
CA GLU A 203 18.25 39.11 20.46
C GLU A 203 19.72 39.53 20.69
N ASN A 204 20.66 39.01 19.88
CA ASN A 204 22.06 39.40 19.93
C ASN A 204 22.34 40.81 19.36
N VAL A 205 21.45 41.36 18.51
CA VAL A 205 21.55 42.74 17.99
C VAL A 205 20.97 43.76 18.99
N LEU A 206 19.99 43.35 19.82
CA LEU A 206 19.35 44.22 20.81
C LEU A 206 20.09 44.31 22.16
N ARG A 207 21.19 43.57 22.34
CA ARG A 207 22.03 43.54 23.56
C ARG A 207 23.34 44.35 23.45
N ARG A 208 23.34 45.47 22.71
CA ARG A 208 24.39 46.49 22.79
C ARG A 208 23.79 47.82 23.25
N ASP A 209 23.53 47.93 24.54
CA ASP A 209 23.40 49.23 25.19
C ASP A 209 24.80 49.79 25.49
N ASP A 210 25.03 50.99 24.96
CA ASP A 210 25.67 52.15 25.56
C ASP A 210 26.94 52.00 26.40
N GLN A 211 28.08 52.40 25.82
CA GLN A 211 29.06 53.22 26.56
C GLN A 211 29.94 54.12 25.65
N GLU A 212 29.70 55.43 25.79
CA GLU A 212 30.62 56.58 25.69
C GLU A 212 31.23 57.08 24.35
N ARG A 213 30.87 58.34 24.01
CA ARG A 213 31.69 59.52 23.58
C ARG A 213 32.87 59.27 22.61
N ASN A 214 33.05 59.97 21.47
CA ASN A 214 33.21 61.42 21.36
C ASN A 214 33.45 61.84 19.87
N GLU A 215 32.93 63.02 19.51
CA GLU A 215 33.48 64.05 18.61
C GLU A 215 33.84 63.81 17.10
N ASN A 216 33.16 64.63 16.28
CA ASN A 216 33.65 65.43 15.15
C ASN A 216 33.55 64.92 13.69
N GLU A 217 32.61 65.57 12.97
CA GLU A 217 32.82 66.30 11.70
C GLU A 217 33.43 65.55 10.48
N ARG A 218 32.59 65.24 9.48
CA ARG A 218 32.50 65.97 8.18
C ARG A 218 31.94 65.09 7.05
N VAL A 219 30.87 65.62 6.47
CA VAL A 219 30.39 65.34 5.11
C VAL A 219 31.35 65.97 4.11
N LEU A 220 31.87 65.20 3.14
CA LEU A 220 32.24 65.74 1.82
C LEU A 220 31.99 64.69 0.72
N ARG A 221 31.11 65.09 -0.19
CA ARG A 221 30.84 64.51 -1.51
C ARG A 221 31.87 65.07 -2.51
N ASN A 222 32.01 64.39 -3.66
CA ASN A 222 32.61 64.77 -4.97
C ASN A 222 33.63 63.70 -5.40
N GLY A 223 33.75 63.25 -6.64
CA GLY A 223 33.19 63.66 -7.92
C GLY A 223 33.71 62.71 -9.02
N GLU A 224 33.09 62.82 -10.18
CA GLU A 224 33.22 62.04 -11.42
C GLU A 224 34.63 61.88 -12.00
N TYR A 225 34.85 60.84 -12.83
CA TYR A 225 35.59 60.75 -14.12
C TYR A 225 35.61 59.23 -14.45
N GLY A 226 35.41 58.67 -15.65
CA GLY A 226 35.44 59.17 -17.01
C GLY A 226 36.13 58.11 -17.90
N ARG A 227 35.36 57.50 -18.82
CA ARG A 227 35.74 56.88 -20.12
C ARG A 227 36.63 55.62 -20.24
N ASP A 228 36.03 54.67 -20.97
CA ASP A 228 36.43 54.00 -22.22
C ASP A 228 37.63 53.03 -22.35
N ASN A 229 37.25 51.86 -22.89
CA ASN A 229 37.78 51.16 -24.09
C ASN A 229 38.79 50.00 -23.98
N ARG A 230 38.33 48.90 -24.62
CA ARG A 230 39.00 47.99 -25.57
C ARG A 230 39.89 46.84 -25.08
N GLU A 231 39.35 45.65 -25.36
CA GLU A 231 39.93 44.57 -26.17
C GLU A 231 41.25 43.88 -25.78
N ASN A 232 41.08 42.59 -25.49
CA ASN A 232 41.77 41.44 -26.07
C ASN A 232 43.16 41.00 -25.59
N GLN A 233 43.27 39.67 -25.55
CA GLN A 233 44.45 38.80 -25.48
C GLN A 233 45.00 38.64 -24.06
N GLY A 234 45.21 37.44 -23.54
CA GLY A 234 45.36 36.12 -24.12
C GLY A 234 46.41 35.40 -23.28
N GLU A 235 46.20 34.09 -23.05
CA GLU A 235 47.27 33.10 -22.75
C GLU A 235 48.05 33.30 -21.42
N ASN A 236 48.53 32.32 -20.67
CA ASN A 236 48.53 30.86 -20.63
C ASN A 236 49.22 30.51 -19.27
N THR A 237 49.40 29.22 -18.99
CA THR A 237 50.24 28.56 -17.95
C THR A 237 49.53 28.26 -16.62
N GLY A 238 49.48 27.02 -16.10
CA GLY A 238 49.96 25.70 -16.55
C GLY A 238 49.41 24.64 -15.58
N GLN A 239 48.76 23.59 -16.10
CA GLN A 239 49.16 22.17 -16.06
C GLN A 239 49.68 21.59 -14.72
N LEU A 240 49.01 20.51 -14.27
CA LEU A 240 49.52 19.12 -14.09
C LEU A 240 48.46 18.30 -13.33
N GLY A 241 47.74 17.36 -13.96
CA GLY A 241 48.03 15.90 -13.98
C GLY A 241 47.01 15.20 -13.05
N GLU A 242 46.42 14.03 -13.28
CA GLU A 242 46.73 12.87 -14.12
C GLU A 242 45.58 11.82 -13.98
N ALA A 243 45.35 11.01 -15.03
CA ALA A 243 44.63 9.70 -15.12
C ALA A 243 43.13 9.65 -14.76
N ASP A 244 42.22 8.87 -15.37
CA ASP A 244 42.16 7.77 -16.37
C ASP A 244 40.69 7.83 -16.89
N GLY A 245 40.29 7.54 -18.14
CA GLY A 245 40.58 6.34 -18.91
C GLY A 245 39.34 5.43 -19.03
N LEU A 246 38.53 5.65 -20.08
CA LEU A 246 37.73 4.67 -20.86
C LEU A 246 36.39 4.09 -20.34
N TYR A 247 35.33 4.49 -21.06
CA TYR A 247 34.32 3.68 -21.76
C TYR A 247 34.10 2.20 -21.37
N GLY A 248 32.82 1.86 -21.16
CA GLY A 248 32.22 0.77 -21.93
C GLY A 248 31.50 -0.35 -21.17
N ARG A 249 30.18 -0.35 -21.33
CA ARG A 249 29.35 -1.52 -21.69
C ARG A 249 28.96 -2.56 -20.61
N ILE A 250 27.64 -2.67 -20.48
CA ILE A 250 26.79 -3.74 -19.96
C ILE A 250 27.29 -5.15 -20.33
N PRO A 251 27.04 -6.17 -19.50
CA PRO A 251 26.72 -7.48 -20.05
C PRO A 251 25.36 -8.02 -19.57
N GLU A 252 24.50 -8.28 -20.57
CA GLU A 252 23.52 -9.36 -20.56
C GLU A 252 24.23 -10.70 -20.32
N PHE A 253 23.56 -11.63 -19.62
CA PHE A 253 23.89 -13.04 -19.68
C PHE A 253 22.65 -13.84 -20.06
N ASP A 254 22.61 -14.25 -21.32
CA ASP A 254 21.95 -15.45 -21.81
C ASP A 254 22.87 -16.65 -21.53
N LEU A 255 22.35 -17.71 -20.89
CA LEU A 255 22.98 -19.03 -20.95
C LEU A 255 21.90 -20.10 -21.18
N ARG A 256 21.92 -20.61 -22.41
CA ARG A 256 21.26 -21.83 -22.88
C ARG A 256 22.00 -23.07 -22.35
N SER A 257 21.18 -24.10 -22.08
CA SER A 257 21.33 -25.51 -22.44
C SER A 257 22.70 -26.18 -22.30
N ASP A 258 22.76 -27.23 -21.48
CA ASP A 258 23.47 -28.45 -21.85
C ASP A 258 22.69 -29.69 -21.41
N GLU A 259 22.58 -30.58 -22.38
CA GLU A 259 21.89 -31.87 -22.44
C GLU A 259 22.90 -32.97 -22.08
N ALA A 260 22.54 -33.87 -21.16
CA ALA A 260 23.20 -35.16 -21.02
C ALA A 260 22.18 -36.19 -20.52
N GLY A 261 21.94 -37.22 -21.33
CA GLY A 261 20.92 -38.23 -21.12
C GLY A 261 21.37 -39.52 -20.44
N LEU A 262 20.35 -40.39 -20.27
CA LEU A 262 20.34 -41.84 -20.00
C LEU A 262 20.59 -42.24 -18.53
N SER A 263 19.82 -43.15 -17.92
CA SER A 263 19.22 -44.37 -18.48
C SER A 263 17.99 -44.86 -17.71
N PHE A 264 17.16 -45.58 -18.47
CA PHE A 264 15.99 -46.35 -18.07
C PHE A 264 16.35 -47.48 -17.09
N THR A 265 15.48 -47.74 -16.11
CA THR A 265 15.17 -49.11 -15.67
C THR A 265 13.70 -49.19 -15.29
N GLU A 266 13.02 -50.00 -16.08
CA GLU A 266 11.63 -50.43 -15.99
C GLU A 266 11.54 -51.65 -15.06
N ARG A 267 10.67 -51.62 -14.03
CA ARG A 267 10.03 -52.83 -13.49
C ARG A 267 8.87 -52.50 -12.52
N GLY A 268 7.67 -52.99 -12.84
CA GLY A 268 6.76 -53.53 -11.80
C GLY A 268 5.33 -52.96 -11.69
N ALA A 269 4.48 -53.33 -12.65
CA ALA A 269 3.05 -53.72 -12.53
C ALA A 269 2.24 -53.45 -11.21
N GLU A 270 1.18 -52.63 -11.37
CA GLU A 270 -0.27 -52.86 -11.05
C GLU A 270 -0.78 -53.48 -9.72
N PRO A 271 -2.08 -53.33 -9.33
CA PRO A 271 -3.10 -52.34 -9.73
C PRO A 271 -3.96 -51.77 -8.57
N LEU A 272 -4.79 -50.79 -8.97
CA LEU A 272 -6.03 -50.27 -8.37
C LEU A 272 -6.82 -51.24 -7.47
N ARG A 273 -7.28 -50.72 -6.32
CA ARG A 273 -8.48 -51.24 -5.64
C ARG A 273 -9.51 -50.13 -5.48
N ASP A 274 -10.54 -50.29 -6.30
CA ASP A 274 -11.90 -49.82 -6.12
C ASP A 274 -12.51 -50.45 -4.86
N VAL A 275 -13.14 -49.65 -3.99
CA VAL A 275 -14.10 -50.14 -2.98
C VAL A 275 -15.27 -49.17 -2.92
N SER A 276 -16.28 -49.54 -3.68
CA SER A 276 -17.69 -49.23 -3.46
C SER A 276 -18.15 -49.74 -2.08
N GLY A 277 -19.03 -48.98 -1.44
CA GLY A 277 -19.67 -49.37 -0.18
C GLY A 277 -20.81 -48.44 0.21
N PHE A 278 -21.98 -48.69 -0.38
CA PHE A 278 -23.30 -48.19 0.04
C PHE A 278 -23.85 -49.00 1.24
N ILE A 279 -24.87 -48.42 1.90
CA ILE A 279 -25.84 -48.96 2.88
C ILE A 279 -25.32 -48.95 4.34
N GLN A 280 -25.95 -48.24 5.28
CA GLN A 280 -27.36 -48.32 5.70
C GLN A 280 -27.97 -47.00 6.16
#